data_AF-A0A951K7J6-F1
#
_entry.id   AF-A0A951K7J6-F1
#
_cell.length_a   1.000
_cell.length_b   1.000
_cell.length_c   1.000
_cell.angle_alpha   90.00
_cell.angle_beta   90.00
_cell.angle_gamma   90.00
#
_symmetry.space_group_name_H-M   'P 1'
#
loop_
_entity.id
_entity.type
_entity.pdbx_description
1 polymer ?
#
loop_
_entity_poly.entity_id
_entity_poly.type
_entity_poly.pdbx_seq_one_letter_code
_entity_poly.pdbx_strand_id
1 'polypeptide(L)'
;MLDGEVLACSYYWQGDDPLATLSVQEQRGVENLAQLAARRLAARYVAIDVGQLENGAWVVIESGGPQFSGFSQIAPLKFWHRLQDALQARF
;
A
#
# COMPACT_ATOMS: atom_id res chain seq x y z
N MET A 1 4.28 3.11 0.96
CA MET A 1 4.92 2.85 2.27
C MET A 1 6.03 3.86 2.49
N LEU A 2 6.20 4.38 3.70
CA LEU A 2 7.39 5.16 4.09
C LEU A 2 7.94 4.60 5.39
N ASP A 3 9.24 4.31 5.41
CA ASP A 3 9.98 3.78 6.57
C ASP A 3 9.33 2.52 7.18
N GLY A 4 8.75 1.67 6.31
CA GLY A 4 8.07 0.45 6.72
C GLY A 4 6.61 0.64 7.16
N GLU A 5 6.06 1.86 7.10
CA GLU A 5 4.70 2.19 7.51
C GLU A 5 3.78 2.54 6.33
N VAL A 6 2.49 2.25 6.49
CA VAL A 6 1.47 2.48 5.45
C VAL A 6 1.10 3.96 5.39
N LEU A 7 1.32 4.59 4.23
CA LEU A 7 0.85 5.97 3.96
C LEU A 7 -0.58 5.97 3.40
N ALA A 8 -0.81 5.09 2.43
CA ALA A 8 -2.10 4.81 1.81
C ALA A 8 -2.10 3.38 1.27
N CYS A 9 -3.29 2.79 1.22
CA CYS A 9 -3.59 1.50 0.65
C CYS A 9 -4.96 1.63 -0.02
N SER A 10 -5.09 1.18 -1.26
CA SER A 10 -6.36 1.18 -1.98
C SER A 10 -6.33 0.14 -3.10
N TYR A 11 -7.48 -0.09 -3.72
CA TYR A 11 -7.58 -1.01 -4.85
C TYR A 11 -6.85 -0.48 -6.08
N TYR A 12 -6.17 -1.38 -6.80
CA TYR A 12 -5.29 -1.03 -7.92
C TYR A 12 -6.08 -0.64 -9.17
N TRP A 13 -7.16 -1.35 -9.49
CA TRP A 13 -7.93 -1.11 -10.70
C TRP A 13 -8.86 0.11 -10.56
N GLN A 14 -9.06 0.82 -11.66
CA GLN A 14 -10.04 1.90 -11.75
C GLN A 14 -11.44 1.33 -11.94
N GLY A 15 -12.46 2.11 -11.54
CA GLY A 15 -13.85 1.73 -11.68
C GLY A 15 -14.42 1.03 -10.45
N ASP A 16 -15.66 0.55 -10.59
CA ASP A 16 -16.37 -0.18 -9.56
C ASP A 16 -16.13 -1.68 -9.74
N ASP A 17 -15.60 -2.32 -8.70
CA ASP A 17 -15.32 -3.75 -8.66
C ASP A 17 -15.84 -4.30 -7.32
N PRO A 18 -16.80 -5.26 -7.34
CA PRO A 18 -17.33 -5.86 -6.11
C PRO A 18 -16.25 -6.48 -5.22
N LEU A 19 -15.10 -6.88 -5.79
CA LEU A 19 -13.96 -7.47 -5.08
C LEU A 19 -12.99 -6.43 -4.52
N ALA A 20 -13.18 -5.14 -4.80
CA ALA A 20 -12.33 -4.07 -4.28
C ALA A 20 -12.47 -3.87 -2.76
N THR A 21 -13.62 -4.26 -2.19
CA THR A 21 -13.92 -4.02 -0.78
C THR A 21 -13.35 -5.14 0.08
N LEU A 22 -12.34 -4.81 0.88
CA LEU A 22 -11.78 -5.71 1.88
C LEU A 22 -12.58 -5.62 3.20
N SER A 23 -12.78 -6.75 3.85
CA SER A 23 -13.17 -6.76 5.27
C SER A 23 -12.08 -6.11 6.12
N VAL A 24 -12.44 -5.69 7.35
CA VAL A 24 -11.46 -5.12 8.29
C VAL A 24 -10.30 -6.07 8.58
N GLN A 25 -10.55 -7.38 8.58
CA GLN A 25 -9.53 -8.39 8.81
C GLN A 25 -8.60 -8.54 7.60
N GLU A 26 -9.15 -8.56 6.38
CA GLU A 26 -8.37 -8.60 5.16
C GLU A 26 -7.53 -7.35 4.98
N GLN A 27 -8.10 -6.16 5.22
CA GLN A 27 -7.37 -4.90 5.17
C GLN A 27 -6.14 -4.93 6.08
N ARG A 28 -6.31 -5.38 7.35
CA ARG A 28 -5.19 -5.53 8.28
C ARG A 28 -4.18 -6.57 7.80
N GLY A 29 -4.63 -7.68 7.21
CA GLY A 29 -3.77 -8.72 6.65
C GLY A 29 -2.89 -8.19 5.51
N VAL A 30 -3.49 -7.45 4.58
CA VAL A 30 -2.82 -6.80 3.45
C VAL A 30 -1.81 -5.77 3.94
N GLU A 31 -2.20 -4.89 4.87
CA GLU A 31 -1.32 -3.87 5.43
C GLU A 31 -0.12 -4.49 6.18
N ASN A 32 -0.36 -5.51 7.01
CA ASN A 32 0.71 -6.21 7.72
C ASN A 32 1.70 -6.89 6.76
N LEU A 33 1.19 -7.51 5.70
CA LEU A 33 2.01 -8.14 4.66
C LEU A 33 2.85 -7.09 3.91
N ALA A 34 2.26 -5.94 3.58
CA ALA A 34 2.96 -4.82 2.95
C ALA A 34 4.04 -4.22 3.87
N GLN A 35 3.75 -4.06 5.16
CA GLN A 35 4.74 -3.61 6.17
C GLN A 35 5.91 -4.60 6.28
N LEU A 36 5.62 -5.91 6.35
CA LEU A 36 6.65 -6.94 6.40
C LEU A 36 7.56 -6.89 5.16
N ALA A 37 6.98 -6.74 3.97
CA ALA A 37 7.71 -6.61 2.72
C ALA A 37 8.57 -5.33 2.70
N ALA A 38 7.99 -4.19 3.05
CA ALA A 38 8.67 -2.90 3.06
C ALA A 38 9.87 -2.89 4.03
N ARG A 39 9.75 -3.51 5.21
CA ARG A 39 10.84 -3.62 6.20
C ARG A 39 12.00 -4.51 5.75
N ARG A 40 11.79 -5.38 4.75
CA ARG A 40 12.86 -6.20 4.15
C ARG A 40 13.60 -5.49 3.02
N LEU A 41 13.08 -4.37 2.53
CA LEU A 41 13.71 -3.57 1.49
C LEU A 41 14.61 -2.50 2.15
N ALA A 42 15.77 -2.23 1.53
CA ALA A 42 16.68 -1.17 2.00
C ALA A 42 16.14 0.26 1.71
N ALA A 43 15.11 0.38 0.87
CA ALA A 43 14.54 1.65 0.47
C ALA A 43 13.51 2.16 1.48
N ARG A 44 13.62 3.44 1.81
CA ARG A 44 12.70 4.10 2.76
C ARG A 44 11.30 4.27 2.20
N TYR A 45 11.19 4.66 0.94
CA TYR A 45 9.93 5.01 0.30
C TYR A 45 9.68 4.02 -0.83
N VAL A 46 8.68 3.16 -0.67
CA VAL A 46 8.38 2.03 -1.58
C VAL A 46 6.89 1.86 -1.80
N ALA A 47 6.53 1.39 -2.98
CA ALA A 47 5.20 0.86 -3.28
C ALA A 47 5.25 -0.67 -3.21
N ILE A 48 4.17 -1.26 -2.68
CA ILE A 48 4.03 -2.71 -2.52
C ILE A 48 2.65 -3.08 -3.07
N ASP A 49 2.63 -3.98 -4.05
CA ASP A 49 1.39 -4.52 -4.60
C ASP A 49 1.13 -5.88 -3.98
N VAL A 50 -0.10 -6.08 -3.52
CA VAL A 50 -0.56 -7.29 -2.83
C VAL A 50 -1.76 -7.83 -3.58
N GLY A 51 -1.78 -9.14 -3.80
CA GLY A 51 -2.91 -9.82 -4.42
C GLY A 51 -3.34 -11.07 -3.67
N GLN A 52 -4.55 -11.51 -3.98
CA GLN A 52 -5.14 -12.72 -3.42
C GLN A 52 -5.05 -13.86 -4.43
N LEU A 53 -4.60 -15.02 -3.98
CA LEU A 53 -4.62 -16.26 -4.74
C LEU A 53 -6.02 -16.89 -4.73
N GLU A 54 -6.28 -17.82 -5.64
CA GLU A 54 -7.58 -18.53 -5.73
C GLU A 54 -7.99 -19.27 -4.44
N ASN A 55 -7.01 -19.66 -3.63
CA ASN A 55 -7.24 -20.28 -2.33
C ASN A 55 -7.49 -19.27 -1.18
N GLY A 56 -7.61 -17.98 -1.50
CA GLY A 56 -7.84 -16.89 -0.56
C GLY A 56 -6.59 -16.35 0.15
N ALA A 57 -5.41 -16.94 -0.09
CA ALA A 57 -4.17 -16.48 0.53
C ALA A 57 -3.66 -15.17 -0.11
N TRP A 58 -3.12 -14.27 0.71
CA TRP A 58 -2.53 -13.01 0.26
C TRP A 58 -1.03 -13.13 0.03
N VAL A 59 -0.54 -12.56 -1.06
CA VAL A 59 0.87 -12.56 -1.45
C VAL A 59 1.30 -11.19 -1.95
N VAL A 60 2.59 -10.87 -1.77
CA VAL A 60 3.21 -9.72 -2.44
C VAL A 60 3.43 -10.10 -3.90
N ILE A 61 2.90 -9.30 -4.82
CA ILE A 61 3.07 -9.51 -6.27
C ILE A 61 4.32 -8.76 -6.74
N GLU A 62 4.44 -7.50 -6.35
CA GLU A 62 5.48 -6.60 -6.81
C GLU A 62 5.90 -5.62 -5.71
N SER A 63 7.15 -5.17 -5.77
CA SER A 63 7.64 -4.01 -5.03
C SER A 63 8.31 -3.05 -6.00
N GLY A 64 8.01 -1.76 -5.86
CA GLY A 64 8.49 -0.74 -6.80
C GLY A 64 8.88 0.56 -6.13
N GLY A 65 9.60 1.38 -6.89
CA GLY A 65 9.78 2.79 -6.57
C GLY A 65 8.43 3.52 -6.63
N PRO A 66 8.10 4.42 -5.70
CA PRO A 66 6.81 5.11 -5.69
C PRO A 66 6.56 5.98 -6.92
N GLN A 67 7.60 6.33 -7.68
CA GLN A 67 7.45 7.02 -8.97
C GLN A 67 6.77 6.16 -10.04
N PHE A 68 6.69 4.84 -9.83
CA PHE A 68 6.06 3.89 -10.74
C PHE A 68 4.72 3.36 -10.21
N SER A 69 4.35 3.70 -8.97
CA SER A 69 3.03 3.38 -8.43
C SER A 69 2.04 4.46 -8.82
N GLY A 70 1.06 4.10 -9.65
CA GLY A 70 -0.09 4.97 -9.91
C GLY A 70 -0.88 5.25 -8.62
N PHE A 71 -1.66 6.34 -8.62
CA PHE A 71 -2.56 6.62 -7.50
C PHE A 71 -3.74 5.65 -7.43
N SER A 72 -4.13 5.05 -8.55
CA SER A 72 -5.32 4.19 -8.63
C SER A 72 -6.52 4.86 -7.93
N GLN A 73 -7.07 4.25 -6.88
CA GLN A 73 -8.16 4.82 -6.09
C GLN A 73 -7.71 5.56 -4.81
N ILE A 74 -6.42 5.81 -4.63
CA ILE A 74 -5.90 6.61 -3.51
C ILE A 74 -6.27 8.08 -3.76
N ALA A 75 -6.90 8.72 -2.77
CA ALA A 75 -7.17 10.16 -2.79
C ALA A 75 -5.86 10.97 -2.79
N PRO A 76 -5.46 11.64 -3.89
CA PRO A 76 -4.11 12.17 -4.04
C PRO A 76 -3.77 13.27 -3.02
N LEU A 77 -4.71 14.18 -2.75
CA LEU A 77 -4.48 15.27 -1.79
C LEU A 77 -4.27 14.75 -0.37
N LYS A 78 -5.04 13.72 0.04
CA LYS A 78 -4.90 13.09 1.36
C LYS A 78 -3.57 12.34 1.47
N PHE A 79 -3.16 11.69 0.38
CA PHE A 79 -1.87 11.02 0.31
C PHE A 79 -0.71 12.00 0.48
N TRP A 80 -0.68 13.08 -0.30
CA TRP A 80 0.40 14.06 -0.25
C TRP A 80 0.49 14.74 1.11
N HIS A 81 -0.64 15.08 1.73
CA HIS A 81 -0.68 15.62 3.08
C HIS A 81 -0.06 14.65 4.10
N ARG A 82 -0.46 13.37 4.09
CA ARG A 82 0.13 12.34 4.98
C ARG A 82 1.61 12.13 4.75
N LEU A 83 2.06 12.16 3.48
CA LEU A 83 3.47 12.03 3.16
C LEU A 83 4.27 13.21 3.72
N GLN A 84 3.76 14.44 3.56
CA GLN A 84 4.36 15.63 4.14
C GLN A 84 4.49 15.50 5.67
N ASP A 85 3.39 15.16 6.36
CA ASP A 85 3.39 15.00 7.81
C ASP A 85 4.41 13.94 8.27
N ALA A 86 4.44 12.79 7.60
CA ALA A 86 5.35 11.70 7.93
C ALA A 86 6.82 12.05 7.70
N LEU A 87 7.13 12.86 6.67
CA LEU A 87 8.48 13.38 6.44
C LEU A 87 8.87 14.43 7.49
N GLN A 88 7.93 15.27 7.93
CA GLN A 88 8.18 16.33 8.91
C GLN A 88 8.32 15.80 10.35
N ALA A 89 7.57 14.77 10.74
CA ALA A 89 7.62 14.18 12.08
C ALA A 89 8.97 13.55 12.46
N ARG A 90 9.94 13.49 11.53
CA ARG A 90 11.28 12.93 11.74
C ARG A 90 12.40 13.98 11.73
N PHE A 91 12.06 15.27 11.65
CA PHE A 91 12.96 16.40 11.90
C PHE A 91 12.61 17.06 13.24
#